data_AF-A0A941WBU5-F1
#
_entry.id   AF-A0A941WBU5-F1
#
_cell.length_a   1.000
_cell.length_b   1.000
_cell.length_c   1.000
_cell.angle_alpha   90.00
_cell.angle_beta   90.00
_cell.angle_gamma   90.00
#
_symmetry.space_group_name_H-M   'P 1'
#
loop_
_entity.id
_entity.type
_entity.pdbx_description
1 polymer ?
#
loop_
_entity_poly.entity_id
_entity_poly.type
_entity_poly.pdbx_seq_one_letter_code
_entity_poly.pdbx_strand_id
1 'polypeptide(L)'
;MEKFSYRCGAVTLQFGVSEEGCPCLLYVGTHPAARREEEALGRYAAEVQLSGENHGEHHFSKHYRSSETPSLRYAGHRVQKHADGEELIVTSRNSRITAESHYRFFRGAEGFRAYTVVVNSGNSPVILDYVSAFSYVGIDAPQAGNWQEDAFVWIPHNAWKAECSWQRYPVKDLGLFCCAPFSAKRIALTDTGTWSTKEYLPAGIFGQAGTGELLFWEIEGTLSWEWEISTVHSRLYLLAGGANLQESFWQKPLAPGENYRTPEVFVTFGGDLDELFARVTDYRRVSRTYDESA
;
A
#
# COMPACT_ATOMS: atom_id res chain seq x y z
N MET A 1 18.10 -8.84 -13.83
CA MET A 1 16.98 -8.08 -13.25
C MET A 1 17.39 -6.62 -13.18
N GLU A 2 16.69 -5.72 -13.88
CA GLU A 2 16.88 -4.27 -13.67
C GLU A 2 16.43 -3.96 -12.24
N LYS A 3 17.31 -3.35 -11.44
CA LYS A 3 17.01 -2.91 -10.08
C LYS A 3 17.34 -1.43 -9.99
N PHE A 4 16.49 -0.67 -9.30
CA PHE A 4 16.80 0.71 -8.95
C PHE A 4 16.39 0.96 -7.50
N SER A 5 17.04 1.93 -6.88
CA SER A 5 16.75 2.30 -5.49
C SER A 5 16.58 3.80 -5.42
N TYR A 6 15.63 4.22 -4.62
CA TYR A 6 15.36 5.61 -4.33
C TYR A 6 15.36 5.80 -2.82
N ARG A 7 16.14 6.78 -2.35
CA ARG A 7 16.31 7.06 -0.94
C ARG A 7 16.09 8.54 -0.69
N CYS A 8 15.18 8.84 0.22
CA CYS A 8 14.97 10.19 0.75
C CYS A 8 14.99 10.11 2.28
N GLY A 9 15.96 10.80 2.89
CA GLY A 9 16.21 10.70 4.32
C GLY A 9 16.59 9.27 4.76
N ALA A 10 15.92 8.78 5.80
CA ALA A 10 16.09 7.41 6.30
C ALA A 10 15.38 6.36 5.42
N VAL A 11 14.33 6.74 4.68
CA VAL A 11 13.48 5.77 3.96
C VAL A 11 14.09 5.42 2.60
N THR A 12 14.17 4.12 2.33
CA THR A 12 14.63 3.56 1.05
C THR A 12 13.50 2.76 0.41
N LEU A 13 13.25 3.02 -0.87
CA LEU A 13 12.43 2.20 -1.76
C LEU A 13 13.36 1.46 -2.73
N GLN A 14 13.25 0.14 -2.82
CA GLN A 14 13.97 -0.64 -3.83
C GLN A 14 12.98 -1.29 -4.77
N PHE A 15 13.18 -1.08 -6.06
CA PHE A 15 12.39 -1.69 -7.11
C PHE A 15 13.22 -2.66 -7.94
N GLY A 16 12.54 -3.66 -8.48
CA GLY A 16 13.05 -4.56 -9.50
C GLY A 16 12.02 -4.73 -10.61
N VAL A 17 12.48 -5.24 -11.75
CA VAL A 17 11.59 -5.67 -12.84
C VAL A 17 11.62 -7.20 -12.89
N SER A 18 10.47 -7.86 -12.71
CA SER A 18 10.37 -9.33 -12.75
C SER A 18 10.78 -9.91 -14.11
N GLU A 19 10.92 -11.23 -14.21
CA GLU A 19 11.21 -11.90 -15.49
C GLU A 19 10.11 -11.66 -16.54
N GLU A 20 8.87 -11.53 -16.07
CA GLU A 20 7.69 -11.19 -16.88
C GLU A 20 7.63 -9.69 -17.24
N GLY A 21 8.56 -8.88 -16.74
CA GLY A 21 8.61 -7.45 -17.01
C GLY A 21 7.77 -6.58 -16.09
N CYS A 22 7.26 -7.09 -14.98
CA CYS A 22 6.42 -6.32 -14.05
C CYS A 22 7.29 -5.51 -13.07
N PRO A 23 6.94 -4.25 -12.74
CA PRO A 23 7.65 -3.53 -11.68
C PRO A 23 7.24 -4.06 -10.30
N CYS A 24 8.25 -4.31 -9.48
CA CYS A 24 8.12 -4.93 -8.18
C CYS A 24 8.75 -4.07 -7.10
N LEU A 25 8.00 -3.76 -6.05
CA LEU A 25 8.51 -3.08 -4.85
C LEU A 25 9.16 -4.13 -3.93
N LEU A 26 10.48 -4.25 -4.02
CA LEU A 26 11.26 -5.27 -3.33
C LEU A 26 11.47 -4.92 -1.85
N TYR A 27 11.64 -3.64 -1.54
CA TYR A 27 11.91 -3.18 -0.19
C TYR A 27 11.34 -1.79 0.06
N VAL A 28 10.79 -1.61 1.26
CA VAL A 28 10.41 -0.33 1.86
C VAL A 28 10.84 -0.36 3.32
N GLY A 29 11.60 0.65 3.77
CA GLY A 29 11.96 0.79 5.19
C GLY A 29 13.22 1.62 5.39
N THR A 30 13.78 1.57 6.61
CA THR A 30 14.94 2.38 7.02
C THR A 30 16.27 1.61 7.13
N HIS A 31 16.21 0.28 7.07
CA HIS A 31 17.35 -0.63 7.20
C HIS A 31 17.50 -1.58 5.99
N PRO A 32 17.76 -1.07 4.76
CA PRO A 32 17.82 -1.90 3.56
C PRO A 32 18.89 -3.00 3.64
N ALA A 33 20.01 -2.75 4.30
CA ALA A 33 21.10 -3.73 4.47
C ALA A 33 20.74 -4.88 5.43
N ALA A 34 19.71 -4.72 6.27
CA ALA A 34 19.26 -5.76 7.20
C ALA A 34 18.34 -6.78 6.52
N ARG A 35 17.96 -6.56 5.25
CA ARG A 35 17.11 -7.47 4.48
C ARG A 35 17.95 -8.27 3.49
N ARG A 36 17.67 -9.56 3.37
CA ARG A 36 18.26 -10.39 2.30
C ARG A 36 17.78 -9.87 0.95
N GLU A 37 18.54 -10.12 -0.12
CA GLU A 37 18.00 -9.88 -1.46
C GLU A 37 16.73 -10.71 -1.64
N GLU A 38 15.62 -10.02 -1.89
CA GLU A 38 14.31 -10.63 -2.08
C GLU A 38 14.01 -10.74 -3.57
N GLU A 39 13.48 -11.89 -3.98
CA GLU A 39 13.02 -12.11 -5.34
C GLU A 39 11.80 -11.24 -5.66
N ALA A 40 11.67 -10.86 -6.93
CA ALA A 40 10.57 -10.02 -7.40
C ALA A 40 9.19 -10.73 -7.38
N LEU A 41 9.16 -12.05 -7.13
CA LEU A 41 7.97 -12.87 -7.25
C LEU A 41 6.80 -12.31 -6.43
N GLY A 42 5.75 -11.87 -7.14
CA GLY A 42 4.52 -11.41 -6.55
C GLY A 42 4.56 -10.03 -5.90
N ARG A 43 5.63 -9.26 -6.02
CA ARG A 43 5.78 -7.98 -5.29
C ARG A 43 5.32 -6.77 -6.07
N TYR A 44 4.20 -6.87 -6.77
CA TYR A 44 3.74 -5.85 -7.73
C TYR A 44 3.62 -4.46 -7.09
N ALA A 45 4.12 -3.43 -7.78
CA ALA A 45 4.09 -2.05 -7.30
C ALA A 45 2.68 -1.44 -7.24
N ALA A 46 1.70 -2.04 -7.93
CA ALA A 46 0.29 -1.68 -7.87
C ALA A 46 -0.58 -2.91 -8.16
N GLU A 47 -1.79 -2.91 -7.61
CA GLU A 47 -2.86 -3.84 -7.92
C GLU A 47 -3.99 -3.12 -8.65
N VAL A 48 -4.45 -3.67 -9.78
CA VAL A 48 -5.56 -3.10 -10.58
C VAL A 48 -6.51 -4.20 -11.05
N GLN A 49 -7.78 -4.11 -10.64
CA GLN A 49 -8.86 -5.01 -11.05
C GLN A 49 -9.82 -4.29 -12.00
N LEU A 50 -10.00 -4.83 -13.21
CA LEU A 50 -11.08 -4.44 -14.11
C LEU A 50 -12.32 -5.31 -13.93
N SER A 51 -13.48 -4.70 -14.15
CA SER A 51 -14.75 -5.39 -14.04
C SER A 51 -14.94 -6.45 -15.11
N GLY A 52 -15.43 -7.61 -14.69
CA GLY A 52 -15.64 -8.78 -15.54
C GLY A 52 -14.40 -9.63 -15.83
N GLU A 53 -13.21 -9.20 -15.37
CA GLU A 53 -11.96 -9.93 -15.56
C GLU A 53 -11.62 -10.84 -14.37
N ASN A 54 -10.90 -11.94 -14.63
CA ASN A 54 -10.51 -12.89 -13.59
C ASN A 54 -9.29 -12.39 -12.80
N HIS A 55 -9.28 -12.64 -11.49
CA HIS A 55 -8.06 -12.55 -10.70
C HIS A 55 -7.03 -13.58 -11.17
N GLY A 56 -5.75 -13.24 -11.04
CA GLY A 56 -4.66 -14.05 -11.57
C GLY A 56 -4.33 -15.32 -10.79
N GLU A 57 -5.03 -15.60 -9.68
CA GLU A 57 -4.87 -16.77 -8.80
C GLU A 57 -6.08 -16.97 -7.85
N HIS A 58 -6.05 -18.02 -7.02
CA HIS A 58 -6.99 -18.20 -5.90
C HIS A 58 -6.87 -17.06 -4.88
N HIS A 59 -7.76 -16.08 -4.99
CA HIS A 59 -7.71 -14.86 -4.18
C HIS A 59 -8.64 -14.88 -2.95
N PHE A 60 -9.71 -15.68 -2.95
CA PHE A 60 -10.74 -15.67 -1.90
C PHE A 60 -11.33 -14.26 -1.73
N SER A 61 -11.14 -13.62 -0.58
CA SER A 61 -11.56 -12.23 -0.34
C SER A 61 -10.42 -11.22 -0.50
N LYS A 62 -9.23 -11.67 -0.93
CA LYS A 62 -8.03 -10.82 -1.08
C LYS A 62 -8.09 -10.06 -2.40
N HIS A 63 -7.47 -8.87 -2.40
CA HIS A 63 -7.30 -8.05 -3.61
C HIS A 63 -5.96 -8.28 -4.32
N TYR A 64 -5.08 -9.09 -3.73
CA TYR A 64 -3.80 -9.47 -4.31
C TYR A 64 -3.96 -10.18 -5.67
N ARG A 65 -3.06 -9.83 -6.59
CA ARG A 65 -2.99 -10.35 -7.97
C ARG A 65 -4.29 -10.13 -8.74
N SER A 66 -4.76 -8.89 -8.71
CA SER A 66 -5.88 -8.38 -9.50
C SER A 66 -5.64 -8.58 -11.00
N SER A 67 -6.72 -8.56 -11.80
CA SER A 67 -6.72 -8.99 -13.21
C SER A 67 -5.64 -8.37 -14.09
N GLU A 68 -5.46 -7.06 -14.04
CA GLU A 68 -4.49 -6.40 -14.92
C GLU A 68 -3.06 -6.48 -14.37
N THR A 69 -2.90 -6.66 -13.07
CA THR A 69 -1.61 -6.59 -12.36
C THR A 69 -0.50 -7.44 -12.99
N PRO A 70 -0.70 -8.75 -13.30
CA PRO A 70 0.35 -9.58 -13.91
C PRO A 70 0.70 -9.19 -15.35
N SER A 71 -0.13 -8.37 -16.00
CA SER A 71 0.07 -7.92 -17.38
C SER A 71 0.70 -6.53 -17.49
N LEU A 72 0.76 -5.77 -16.38
CA LEU A 72 1.37 -4.44 -16.34
C LEU A 72 2.89 -4.55 -16.49
N ARG A 73 3.40 -4.11 -17.64
CA ARG A 73 4.85 -4.10 -17.93
C ARG A 73 5.45 -2.77 -17.53
N TYR A 74 6.60 -2.82 -16.89
CA TYR A 74 7.38 -1.64 -16.52
C TYR A 74 7.71 -0.80 -17.77
N ALA A 75 7.44 0.50 -17.68
CA ALA A 75 7.59 1.47 -18.77
C ALA A 75 8.57 2.60 -18.44
N GLY A 76 9.26 2.51 -17.30
CA GLY A 76 10.21 3.49 -16.82
C GLY A 76 9.82 4.08 -15.47
N HIS A 77 10.74 4.83 -14.87
CA HIS A 77 10.49 5.65 -13.70
C HIS A 77 11.11 7.03 -13.88
N ARG A 78 10.57 8.01 -13.15
CA ARG A 78 11.11 9.38 -13.12
C ARG A 78 11.02 9.93 -11.69
N VAL A 79 11.90 10.88 -11.40
CA VAL A 79 11.83 11.67 -10.16
C VAL A 79 11.43 13.09 -10.54
N GLN A 80 10.33 13.56 -9.97
CA GLN A 80 9.84 14.92 -10.12
C GLN A 80 10.18 15.73 -8.87
N LYS A 81 10.82 16.89 -9.05
CA LYS A 81 11.09 17.81 -7.95
C LYS A 81 9.88 18.72 -7.74
N HIS A 82 9.52 18.90 -6.48
CA HIS A 82 8.51 19.85 -6.02
C HIS A 82 9.17 20.89 -5.12
N ALA A 83 8.51 22.02 -4.86
CA ALA A 83 9.08 23.05 -3.98
C ALA A 83 9.27 22.55 -2.54
N ASP A 84 8.33 21.70 -2.10
CA ASP A 84 8.17 21.12 -0.78
C ASP A 84 8.76 19.71 -0.66
N GLY A 85 9.34 19.15 -1.72
CA GLY A 85 9.86 17.78 -1.69
C GLY A 85 10.16 17.20 -3.06
N GLU A 86 10.00 15.90 -3.19
CA GLU A 86 10.28 15.16 -4.42
C GLU A 86 9.35 13.94 -4.52
N GLU A 87 9.17 13.45 -5.74
CA GLU A 87 8.23 12.38 -6.02
C GLU A 87 8.84 11.39 -7.00
N LEU A 88 8.92 10.12 -6.59
CA LEU A 88 9.24 9.02 -7.47
C LEU A 88 7.96 8.52 -8.13
N ILE A 89 7.98 8.37 -9.45
CA ILE A 89 6.86 7.88 -10.24
C ILE A 89 7.34 6.67 -11.03
N VAL A 90 6.73 5.51 -10.78
CA VAL A 90 7.00 4.25 -11.49
C VAL A 90 5.83 3.98 -12.42
N THR A 91 6.10 3.99 -13.73
CA THR A 91 5.07 3.81 -14.75
C THR A 91 5.07 2.36 -15.23
N SER A 92 3.88 1.78 -15.32
CA SER A 92 3.63 0.47 -15.92
C SER A 92 2.44 0.52 -16.86
N ARG A 93 2.39 -0.35 -17.85
CA ARG A 93 1.30 -0.37 -18.84
C ARG A 93 1.10 -1.73 -19.47
N ASN A 94 -0.10 -1.94 -19.97
CA ASN A 94 -0.43 -3.02 -20.89
C ASN A 94 -1.21 -2.42 -22.09
N SER A 95 -1.96 -3.25 -22.82
CA SER A 95 -2.75 -2.79 -23.98
C SER A 95 -4.02 -2.00 -23.61
N ARG A 96 -4.46 -2.02 -22.35
CA ARG A 96 -5.72 -1.42 -21.87
C ARG A 96 -5.47 -0.19 -21.00
N ILE A 97 -4.51 -0.25 -20.10
CA ILE A 97 -4.27 0.77 -19.08
C ILE A 97 -2.79 1.12 -18.92
N THR A 98 -2.54 2.34 -18.46
CA THR A 98 -1.28 2.77 -17.87
C THR A 98 -1.53 3.02 -16.39
N ALA A 99 -0.70 2.47 -15.51
CA ALA A 99 -0.72 2.70 -14.08
C ALA A 99 0.59 3.38 -13.66
N GLU A 100 0.48 4.54 -13.01
CA GLU A 100 1.59 5.24 -12.37
C GLU A 100 1.50 5.05 -10.85
N SER A 101 2.50 4.41 -10.25
CA SER A 101 2.67 4.33 -8.80
C SER A 101 3.52 5.51 -8.34
N HIS A 102 2.94 6.40 -7.54
CA HIS A 102 3.58 7.61 -7.04
C HIS A 102 4.03 7.42 -5.59
N TYR A 103 5.22 7.92 -5.27
CA TYR A 103 5.79 7.94 -3.92
C TYR A 103 6.36 9.34 -3.65
N ARG A 104 5.56 10.20 -3.01
CA ARG A 104 5.88 11.61 -2.74
C ARG A 104 6.46 11.80 -1.34
N PHE A 105 7.67 12.34 -1.28
CA PHE A 105 8.41 12.68 -0.08
C PHE A 105 8.32 14.20 0.17
N PHE A 106 8.25 14.59 1.44
CA PHE A 106 8.18 15.99 1.85
C PHE A 106 9.42 16.38 2.63
N ARG A 107 9.96 17.58 2.38
CA ARG A 107 11.06 18.14 3.16
C ARG A 107 10.62 18.32 4.61
N GLY A 108 11.37 17.73 5.54
CA GLY A 108 11.06 17.79 6.96
C GLY A 108 10.11 16.68 7.45
N ALA A 109 9.75 15.72 6.59
CA ALA A 109 9.05 14.50 6.98
C ALA A 109 9.90 13.26 6.67
N GLU A 110 9.85 12.27 7.55
CA GLU A 110 10.42 10.95 7.28
C GLU A 110 9.28 9.98 6.94
N GLY A 111 9.11 9.69 5.66
CA GLY A 111 7.99 8.93 5.12
C GLY A 111 7.61 9.41 3.73
N PHE A 112 6.60 8.79 3.13
CA PHE A 112 6.10 9.17 1.81
C PHE A 112 4.58 9.01 1.72
N ARG A 113 3.94 9.81 0.87
CA ARG A 113 2.59 9.55 0.36
C ARG A 113 2.68 8.62 -0.83
N ALA A 114 1.94 7.51 -0.80
CA ALA A 114 1.74 6.64 -1.93
C ALA A 114 0.34 6.84 -2.54
N TYR A 115 0.24 6.83 -3.87
CA TYR A 115 -1.03 6.76 -4.59
C TYR A 115 -0.81 6.21 -6.00
N THR A 116 -1.89 5.74 -6.62
CA THR A 116 -1.84 5.23 -7.99
C THR A 116 -2.73 6.07 -8.89
N VAL A 117 -2.23 6.41 -10.08
CA VAL A 117 -3.02 6.98 -11.17
C VAL A 117 -3.18 5.93 -12.26
N VAL A 118 -4.43 5.57 -12.57
CA VAL A 118 -4.74 4.65 -13.67
C VAL A 118 -5.38 5.43 -14.80
N VAL A 119 -4.79 5.34 -16.00
CA VAL A 119 -5.28 5.96 -17.23
C VAL A 119 -5.76 4.87 -18.18
N ASN A 120 -6.98 4.97 -18.68
CA ASN A 120 -7.42 4.13 -19.80
C ASN A 120 -6.63 4.53 -21.05
N SER A 121 -5.65 3.70 -21.42
CA SER A 121 -4.76 3.91 -22.56
C SER A 121 -5.16 3.08 -23.79
N GLY A 122 -6.26 2.32 -23.67
CA GLY A 122 -6.83 1.53 -24.74
C GLY A 122 -7.81 2.32 -25.62
N ASN A 123 -8.53 1.60 -26.48
CA ASN A 123 -9.50 2.17 -27.42
C ASN A 123 -10.96 1.95 -27.01
N SER A 124 -11.21 1.30 -25.88
CA SER A 124 -12.54 0.92 -25.39
C SER A 124 -12.69 1.30 -23.92
N PRO A 125 -13.91 1.61 -23.45
CA PRO A 125 -14.14 1.87 -22.03
C PRO A 125 -13.73 0.67 -21.16
N VAL A 126 -13.22 0.97 -19.97
CA VAL A 126 -12.96 -0.01 -18.91
C VAL A 126 -13.69 0.42 -17.64
N ILE A 127 -13.93 -0.50 -16.72
CA ILE A 127 -14.50 -0.21 -15.41
C ILE A 127 -13.52 -0.72 -14.36
N LEU A 128 -13.06 0.17 -13.49
CA LEU A 128 -12.22 -0.19 -12.34
C LEU A 128 -13.10 -0.71 -11.20
N ASP A 129 -12.74 -1.86 -10.65
CA ASP A 129 -13.37 -2.45 -9.45
C ASP A 129 -12.47 -2.33 -8.21
N TYR A 130 -11.14 -2.33 -8.41
CA TYR A 130 -10.15 -2.15 -7.34
C TYR A 130 -8.87 -1.51 -7.90
N VAL A 131 -8.29 -0.57 -7.14
CA VAL A 131 -6.95 -0.01 -7.39
C VAL A 131 -6.26 0.22 -6.05
N SER A 132 -5.11 -0.41 -5.80
CA SER A 132 -4.32 -0.14 -4.60
C SER A 132 -3.67 1.24 -4.68
N ALA A 133 -3.71 2.02 -3.60
CA ALA A 133 -2.89 3.22 -3.46
C ALA A 133 -1.46 2.87 -3.01
N PHE A 134 -1.32 1.84 -2.17
CA PHE A 134 -0.06 1.27 -1.75
C PHE A 134 -0.14 -0.26 -1.78
N SER A 135 0.85 -0.90 -2.42
CA SER A 135 1.00 -2.35 -2.46
C SER A 135 2.42 -2.71 -2.04
N TYR A 136 2.54 -3.48 -0.97
CA TYR A 136 3.85 -3.95 -0.51
C TYR A 136 3.78 -5.36 0.04
N VAL A 137 4.38 -6.30 -0.70
CA VAL A 137 4.67 -7.64 -0.23
C VAL A 137 6.05 -7.64 0.43
N GLY A 138 6.15 -8.26 1.60
CA GLY A 138 7.36 -8.33 2.42
C GLY A 138 7.33 -7.44 3.65
N ILE A 139 6.16 -7.12 4.24
CA ILE A 139 6.13 -6.38 5.51
C ILE A 139 6.78 -7.19 6.64
N ASP A 140 6.74 -8.52 6.57
CA ASP A 140 7.48 -9.43 7.45
C ASP A 140 8.97 -9.42 7.19
N ALA A 141 9.76 -9.78 8.20
CA ALA A 141 11.21 -9.97 8.12
C ALA A 141 11.58 -11.41 8.48
N PRO A 142 11.75 -12.33 7.51
CA PRO A 142 12.03 -13.74 7.78
C PRO A 142 13.31 -13.97 8.59
N GLN A 143 14.28 -13.06 8.49
CA GLN A 143 15.53 -13.11 9.25
C GLN A 143 15.35 -12.79 10.74
N ALA A 144 14.22 -12.17 11.12
CA ALA A 144 13.94 -11.79 12.50
C ALA A 144 13.16 -12.87 13.28
N GLY A 145 12.59 -13.87 12.60
CA GLY A 145 11.83 -14.93 13.24
C GLY A 145 10.64 -15.42 12.43
N ASN A 146 9.69 -16.07 13.13
CA ASN A 146 8.47 -16.56 12.54
C ASN A 146 7.37 -15.51 12.70
N TRP A 147 6.98 -14.86 11.61
CA TRP A 147 5.96 -13.81 11.64
C TRP A 147 4.65 -14.27 12.30
N GLN A 148 4.30 -15.57 12.26
CA GLN A 148 3.05 -16.03 12.88
C GLN A 148 3.08 -15.91 14.42
N GLU A 149 4.26 -16.02 15.02
CA GLU A 149 4.44 -15.90 16.47
C GLU A 149 4.87 -14.49 16.88
N ASP A 150 5.65 -13.83 16.01
CA ASP A 150 6.37 -12.61 16.35
C ASP A 150 5.69 -11.34 15.83
N ALA A 151 4.81 -11.44 14.83
CA ALA A 151 4.16 -10.30 14.21
C ALA A 151 2.87 -9.90 14.92
N PHE A 152 2.62 -8.59 14.93
CA PHE A 152 1.45 -7.97 15.52
C PHE A 152 0.99 -6.77 14.70
N VAL A 153 -0.28 -6.44 14.85
CA VAL A 153 -0.90 -5.25 14.27
C VAL A 153 -1.52 -4.42 15.40
N TRP A 154 -1.31 -3.11 15.36
CA TRP A 154 -2.12 -2.17 16.14
C TRP A 154 -3.29 -1.69 15.29
N ILE A 155 -4.50 -1.88 15.82
CA ILE A 155 -5.75 -1.47 15.20
C ILE A 155 -6.30 -0.25 15.96
N PRO A 156 -6.55 0.88 15.26
CA PRO A 156 -7.15 2.06 15.86
C PRO A 156 -8.68 1.96 15.87
N HIS A 157 -9.25 1.36 16.91
CA HIS A 157 -10.70 1.30 17.07
C HIS A 157 -11.30 2.68 17.34
N ASN A 158 -12.50 2.88 16.84
CA ASN A 158 -13.28 4.08 17.05
C ASN A 158 -14.70 3.72 17.49
N ALA A 159 -15.24 4.46 18.44
CA ALA A 159 -16.65 4.42 18.80
C ALA A 159 -17.07 5.82 19.26
N TRP A 160 -18.37 6.11 19.21
CA TRP A 160 -18.88 7.40 19.66
C TRP A 160 -18.52 7.64 21.13
N LYS A 161 -17.77 8.72 21.41
CA LYS A 161 -17.22 9.10 22.72
C LYS A 161 -16.11 8.18 23.26
N ALA A 162 -15.58 7.29 22.44
CA ALA A 162 -14.44 6.45 22.75
C ALA A 162 -13.50 6.39 21.52
N GLU A 163 -13.14 7.57 21.03
CA GLU A 163 -12.39 7.70 19.79
C GLU A 163 -10.90 7.35 19.95
N CYS A 164 -10.26 6.97 18.83
CA CYS A 164 -8.80 6.76 18.73
C CYS A 164 -8.21 5.72 19.70
N SER A 165 -8.91 4.60 19.90
CA SER A 165 -8.50 3.53 20.81
C SER A 165 -7.59 2.50 20.10
N TRP A 166 -6.28 2.71 20.19
CA TRP A 166 -5.28 1.79 19.63
C TRP A 166 -5.15 0.51 20.46
N GLN A 167 -5.35 -0.65 19.83
CA GLN A 167 -5.19 -1.96 20.46
C GLN A 167 -4.24 -2.85 19.66
N ARG A 168 -3.34 -3.54 20.37
CA ARG A 168 -2.35 -4.44 19.76
C ARG A 168 -2.86 -5.87 19.75
N TYR A 169 -2.77 -6.52 18.59
CA TYR A 169 -3.13 -7.92 18.41
C TYR A 169 -2.00 -8.70 17.75
N PRO A 170 -1.61 -9.86 18.30
CA PRO A 170 -0.87 -10.86 17.53
C PRO A 170 -1.65 -11.24 16.26
N VAL A 171 -0.95 -11.40 15.12
CA VAL A 171 -1.64 -11.71 13.85
C VAL A 171 -2.40 -13.05 13.88
N LYS A 172 -1.89 -14.01 14.67
CA LYS A 172 -2.54 -15.31 14.89
C LYS A 172 -3.86 -15.21 15.67
N ASP A 173 -4.00 -14.23 16.57
CA ASP A 173 -5.23 -13.99 17.32
C ASP A 173 -6.30 -13.38 16.42
N LEU A 174 -5.86 -12.64 15.39
CA LEU A 174 -6.68 -12.22 14.26
C LEU A 174 -6.83 -13.31 13.21
N GLY A 175 -6.52 -14.57 13.55
CA GLY A 175 -6.68 -15.79 12.76
C GLY A 175 -5.93 -15.84 11.45
N LEU A 176 -4.85 -15.07 11.30
CA LEU A 176 -3.95 -15.19 10.17
C LEU A 176 -2.93 -16.31 10.46
N PHE A 177 -3.05 -17.43 9.76
CA PHE A 177 -2.22 -18.63 9.94
C PHE A 177 -1.48 -19.03 8.65
N CYS A 178 -0.31 -19.62 8.80
CA CYS A 178 0.52 -20.19 7.74
C CYS A 178 0.12 -21.65 7.45
N CYS A 179 -1.03 -21.85 6.83
CA CYS A 179 -1.53 -23.19 6.49
C CYS A 179 -1.01 -23.74 5.14
N ALA A 180 -0.42 -22.88 4.31
CA ALA A 180 0.11 -23.15 2.96
C ALA A 180 1.04 -21.97 2.56
N PRO A 181 1.63 -21.89 1.34
CA PRO A 181 2.42 -20.71 0.95
C PRO A 181 1.59 -19.41 0.86
N PHE A 182 0.29 -19.47 1.12
CA PHE A 182 -0.58 -18.32 1.29
C PHE A 182 -1.77 -18.69 2.21
N SER A 183 -2.43 -17.67 2.74
CA SER A 183 -3.66 -17.81 3.53
C SER A 183 -4.86 -17.42 2.67
N ALA A 184 -5.97 -18.14 2.86
CA ALA A 184 -7.28 -17.72 2.35
C ALA A 184 -7.89 -16.59 3.21
N LYS A 185 -7.33 -16.36 4.42
CA LYS A 185 -7.77 -15.33 5.35
C LYS A 185 -6.97 -14.05 5.15
N ARG A 186 -7.64 -12.92 5.34
CA ARG A 186 -7.03 -11.60 5.45
C ARG A 186 -7.44 -10.95 6.77
N ILE A 187 -6.55 -10.15 7.33
CA ILE A 187 -6.87 -9.14 8.34
C ILE A 187 -7.21 -7.89 7.52
N ALA A 188 -8.46 -7.47 7.51
CA ALA A 188 -8.87 -6.32 6.71
C ALA A 188 -9.80 -5.42 7.51
N LEU A 189 -9.59 -4.11 7.39
CA LEU A 189 -10.48 -3.09 7.92
C LEU A 189 -10.96 -2.22 6.76
N THR A 190 -12.22 -1.82 6.85
CA THR A 190 -12.86 -1.01 5.84
C THR A 190 -13.85 -0.06 6.48
N ASP A 191 -14.08 1.06 5.83
CA ASP A 191 -15.22 1.92 6.07
C ASP A 191 -15.91 2.22 4.72
N THR A 192 -17.24 2.21 4.68
CA THR A 192 -18.05 2.54 3.51
C THR A 192 -18.91 3.76 3.76
N GLY A 193 -18.76 4.79 2.91
CA GLY A 193 -19.58 6.00 2.92
C GLY A 193 -18.76 7.28 2.96
N THR A 194 -19.35 8.36 3.45
CA THR A 194 -18.75 9.71 3.53
C THR A 194 -18.20 10.04 4.91
N TRP A 195 -18.13 9.05 5.81
CA TRP A 195 -17.63 9.20 7.16
C TRP A 195 -16.55 8.16 7.39
N SER A 196 -15.28 8.55 7.24
CA SER A 196 -14.13 7.63 7.19
C SER A 196 -13.68 7.08 8.54
N THR A 197 -14.33 7.46 9.65
CA THR A 197 -13.92 7.03 11.00
C THR A 197 -15.09 6.53 11.84
N LYS A 198 -15.94 5.61 11.35
CA LYS A 198 -17.05 5.10 12.17
C LYS A 198 -16.55 4.13 13.24
N GLU A 199 -16.01 2.99 12.82
CA GLU A 199 -15.57 1.91 13.73
C GLU A 199 -14.05 1.84 13.87
N TYR A 200 -13.32 2.42 12.93
CA TYR A 200 -11.87 2.39 12.86
C TYR A 200 -11.35 3.70 12.29
N LEU A 201 -10.12 4.08 12.64
CA LEU A 201 -9.40 5.08 11.85
C LEU A 201 -8.83 4.42 10.57
N PRO A 202 -8.66 5.17 9.46
CA PRO A 202 -8.10 4.68 8.20
C PRO A 202 -6.58 4.43 8.30
N ALA A 203 -6.12 3.75 9.34
CA ALA A 203 -4.70 3.60 9.65
C ALA A 203 -4.41 2.25 10.32
N GLY A 204 -3.13 1.93 10.43
CA GLY A 204 -2.66 0.78 11.20
C GLY A 204 -1.16 0.84 11.43
N ILE A 205 -0.69 0.01 12.36
CA ILE A 205 0.74 -0.20 12.60
C ILE A 205 1.03 -1.69 12.55
N PHE A 206 2.03 -2.09 11.79
CA PHE A 206 2.56 -3.44 11.76
C PHE A 206 3.93 -3.48 12.44
N GLY A 207 4.20 -4.53 13.18
CA GLY A 207 5.52 -4.80 13.73
C GLY A 207 5.79 -6.29 13.82
N GLN A 208 7.07 -6.65 13.82
CA GLN A 208 7.53 -8.01 14.10
C GLN A 208 8.63 -7.95 15.16
N ALA A 209 8.48 -8.72 16.23
CA ALA A 209 9.49 -8.76 17.30
C ALA A 209 10.88 -9.10 16.73
N GLY A 210 11.92 -8.48 17.29
CA GLY A 210 13.31 -8.67 16.84
C GLY A 210 13.74 -7.84 15.62
N THR A 211 12.81 -7.15 14.93
CA THR A 211 13.17 -6.25 13.82
C THR A 211 13.63 -4.87 14.28
N GLY A 212 13.09 -4.38 15.41
CA GLY A 212 13.32 -3.01 15.88
C GLY A 212 12.71 -1.94 14.97
N GLU A 213 11.75 -2.31 14.11
CA GLU A 213 11.09 -1.40 13.16
C GLU A 213 9.58 -1.68 13.16
N LEU A 214 8.80 -0.62 13.25
CA LEU A 214 7.36 -0.57 13.08
C LEU A 214 7.04 0.15 11.77
N LEU A 215 6.05 -0.35 11.05
CA LEU A 215 5.50 0.23 9.83
C LEU A 215 4.15 0.87 10.16
N PHE A 216 3.96 2.16 9.89
CA PHE A 216 2.67 2.84 9.98
C PHE A 216 2.14 3.17 8.59
N TRP A 217 0.83 3.04 8.40
CA TRP A 217 0.13 3.59 7.24
C TRP A 217 -1.12 4.36 7.67
N GLU A 218 -1.47 5.41 6.92
CA GLU A 218 -2.71 6.17 7.06
C GLU A 218 -3.25 6.52 5.67
N ILE A 219 -4.48 6.11 5.38
CA ILE A 219 -5.21 6.47 4.16
C ILE A 219 -5.84 7.83 4.40
N GLU A 220 -5.46 8.81 3.58
CA GLU A 220 -5.88 10.20 3.71
C GLU A 220 -7.15 10.45 2.90
N GLY A 221 -8.21 10.90 3.58
CA GLY A 221 -9.47 11.26 2.97
C GLY A 221 -10.68 11.02 3.87
N THR A 222 -11.85 11.40 3.36
CA THR A 222 -13.15 11.30 4.07
C THR A 222 -14.10 10.26 3.47
N LEU A 223 -13.65 9.54 2.44
CA LEU A 223 -14.47 8.58 1.68
C LEU A 223 -14.21 7.14 2.13
N SER A 224 -14.94 6.20 1.53
CA SER A 224 -14.73 4.78 1.74
C SER A 224 -13.26 4.39 1.51
N TRP A 225 -12.77 3.50 2.36
CA TRP A 225 -11.38 3.04 2.34
C TRP A 225 -11.29 1.60 2.78
N GLU A 226 -10.16 0.99 2.45
CA GLU A 226 -9.84 -0.37 2.84
C GLU A 226 -8.32 -0.55 2.95
N TRP A 227 -7.90 -1.34 3.92
CA TRP A 227 -6.59 -1.96 3.90
C TRP A 227 -6.69 -3.42 4.34
N GLU A 228 -5.78 -4.24 3.81
CA GLU A 228 -5.66 -5.65 4.17
C GLU A 228 -4.21 -6.07 4.39
N ILE A 229 -4.03 -6.99 5.34
CA ILE A 229 -2.82 -7.79 5.52
C ILE A 229 -3.19 -9.26 5.32
N SER A 230 -2.44 -9.94 4.47
CA SER A 230 -2.51 -11.40 4.32
C SER A 230 -1.16 -11.94 3.87
N THR A 231 -1.12 -13.19 3.42
CA THR A 231 0.08 -13.84 2.95
C THR A 231 0.01 -14.24 1.49
N VAL A 232 1.16 -14.16 0.84
CA VAL A 232 1.43 -14.70 -0.49
C VAL A 232 2.90 -15.15 -0.54
N HIS A 233 3.18 -16.29 -1.16
CA HIS A 233 4.53 -16.85 -1.28
C HIS A 233 5.29 -16.90 0.06
N SER A 234 4.60 -17.24 1.15
CA SER A 234 5.08 -17.30 2.53
C SER A 234 5.53 -15.96 3.12
N ARG A 235 5.19 -14.84 2.47
CA ARG A 235 5.46 -13.47 2.93
C ARG A 235 4.17 -12.78 3.33
N LEU A 236 4.26 -11.85 4.27
CA LEU A 236 3.15 -10.95 4.59
C LEU A 236 3.12 -9.79 3.62
N TYR A 237 1.94 -9.33 3.24
CA TYR A 237 1.77 -8.12 2.46
C TYR A 237 0.83 -7.13 3.13
N LEU A 238 0.91 -5.86 2.71
CA LEU A 238 -0.05 -4.81 2.97
C LEU A 238 -0.56 -4.29 1.64
N LEU A 239 -1.88 -4.29 1.45
CA LEU A 239 -2.56 -3.48 0.45
C LEU A 239 -3.36 -2.40 1.18
N ALA A 240 -3.28 -1.16 0.72
CA ALA A 240 -4.07 -0.06 1.25
C ALA A 240 -4.58 0.82 0.11
N GLY A 241 -5.81 1.29 0.22
CA GLY A 241 -6.45 2.05 -0.84
C GLY A 241 -7.80 2.63 -0.47
N GLY A 242 -8.48 3.11 -1.50
CA GLY A 242 -9.81 3.71 -1.38
C GLY A 242 -10.93 2.69 -1.52
N ALA A 243 -12.08 3.23 -1.90
CA ALA A 243 -13.27 2.48 -2.24
C ALA A 243 -13.00 1.40 -3.31
N ASN A 244 -13.68 0.27 -3.18
CA ASN A 244 -13.66 -0.84 -4.13
C ASN A 244 -15.03 -1.53 -4.23
N LEU A 245 -15.17 -2.44 -5.20
CA LEU A 245 -16.43 -3.14 -5.44
C LEU A 245 -16.84 -4.06 -4.27
N GLN A 246 -15.90 -4.83 -3.72
CA GLN A 246 -16.18 -5.89 -2.75
C GLN A 246 -16.65 -5.34 -1.39
N GLU A 247 -15.99 -4.30 -0.86
CA GLU A 247 -16.29 -3.74 0.46
C GLU A 247 -17.26 -2.55 0.41
N SER A 248 -17.27 -1.80 -0.69
CA SER A 248 -17.98 -0.51 -0.76
C SER A 248 -18.87 -0.32 -1.98
N PHE A 249 -19.05 -1.35 -2.81
CA PHE A 249 -19.82 -1.32 -4.05
C PHE A 249 -19.36 -0.22 -5.04
N TRP A 250 -18.10 0.19 -4.92
CA TRP A 250 -17.53 1.22 -5.77
C TRP A 250 -17.07 0.64 -7.10
N GLN A 251 -17.39 1.35 -8.17
CA GLN A 251 -16.85 1.12 -9.51
C GLN A 251 -16.57 2.45 -10.17
N LYS A 252 -15.55 2.49 -11.02
CA LYS A 252 -15.21 3.69 -11.81
C LYS A 252 -15.07 3.37 -13.29
N PRO A 253 -16.09 3.70 -14.10
CA PRO A 253 -15.94 3.70 -15.55
C PRO A 253 -14.90 4.74 -15.98
N LEU A 254 -14.07 4.37 -16.94
CA LEU A 254 -13.10 5.24 -17.62
C LEU A 254 -13.26 5.08 -19.13
N ALA A 255 -13.66 6.16 -19.81
CA ALA A 255 -13.55 6.26 -21.26
C ALA A 255 -12.07 6.32 -21.70
N PRO A 256 -11.75 6.03 -22.97
CA PRO A 256 -10.39 6.20 -23.50
C PRO A 256 -9.82 7.59 -23.19
N GLY A 257 -8.64 7.62 -22.57
CA GLY A 257 -7.96 8.85 -22.13
C GLY A 257 -8.39 9.38 -20.75
N GLU A 258 -9.48 8.88 -20.16
CA GLU A 258 -9.84 9.23 -18.79
C GLU A 258 -8.94 8.54 -17.77
N ASN A 259 -8.83 9.15 -16.59
CA ASN A 259 -8.03 8.64 -15.50
C ASN A 259 -8.79 8.60 -14.18
N TYR A 260 -8.28 7.76 -13.28
CA TYR A 260 -8.66 7.71 -11.88
C TYR A 260 -7.40 7.84 -11.03
N ARG A 261 -7.50 8.61 -9.95
CA ARG A 261 -6.47 8.75 -8.94
C ARG A 261 -7.01 8.21 -7.61
N THR A 262 -6.26 7.31 -6.99
CA THR A 262 -6.62 6.80 -5.65
C THR A 262 -6.51 7.89 -4.58
N PRO A 263 -7.10 7.68 -3.39
CA PRO A 263 -6.68 8.37 -2.19
C PRO A 263 -5.17 8.20 -1.94
N GLU A 264 -4.62 9.09 -1.11
CA GLU A 264 -3.21 9.03 -0.72
C GLU A 264 -3.06 8.14 0.52
N VAL A 265 -1.95 7.41 0.61
CA VAL A 265 -1.59 6.62 1.79
C VAL A 265 -0.26 7.12 2.30
N PHE A 266 -0.25 7.77 3.45
CA PHE A 266 0.99 8.12 4.12
C PHE A 266 1.60 6.87 4.75
N VAL A 267 2.90 6.64 4.51
CA VAL A 267 3.67 5.52 5.03
C VAL A 267 4.92 6.04 5.72
N THR A 268 5.16 5.59 6.95
CA THR A 268 6.38 5.88 7.70
C THR A 268 6.80 4.69 8.56
N PHE A 269 8.01 4.76 9.10
CA PHE A 269 8.64 3.73 9.91
C PHE A 269 9.06 4.32 11.24
N GLY A 270 9.34 3.52 12.26
CA GLY A 270 9.87 3.96 13.56
C GLY A 270 10.29 2.80 14.45
N GLY A 271 11.21 3.02 15.38
CA GLY A 271 11.66 1.99 16.32
C GLY A 271 10.64 1.68 17.41
N ASP A 272 9.82 2.68 17.76
CA ASP A 272 8.72 2.56 18.72
C ASP A 272 7.54 3.47 18.34
N LEU A 273 6.48 3.45 19.16
CA LEU A 273 5.26 4.23 18.93
C LEU A 273 5.50 5.74 19.03
N ASP A 274 6.38 6.19 19.93
CA ASP A 274 6.63 7.61 20.16
C ASP A 274 7.36 8.21 18.95
N GLU A 275 8.38 7.52 18.44
CA GLU A 275 9.07 7.91 17.21
C GLU A 275 8.12 7.90 16.00
N LEU A 276 7.29 6.86 15.87
CA LEU A 276 6.29 6.77 14.81
C LEU A 276 5.34 7.97 14.81
N PHE A 277 4.70 8.27 15.94
CA PHE A 277 3.73 9.37 16.02
C PHE A 277 4.38 10.76 15.96
N ALA A 278 5.64 10.90 16.38
CA ALA A 278 6.43 12.10 16.13
C ALA A 278 6.59 12.33 14.63
N ARG A 279 6.99 11.30 13.86
CA ARG A 279 7.11 11.37 12.39
C ARG A 279 5.78 11.69 11.70
N VAL A 280 4.68 11.07 12.16
CA VAL A 280 3.31 11.39 11.65
C VAL A 280 2.96 12.86 11.90
N THR A 281 3.33 13.40 13.06
CA THR A 281 3.08 14.80 13.41
C THR A 281 3.90 15.76 12.55
N ASP A 282 5.19 15.48 12.35
CA ASP A 282 6.05 16.31 11.49
C ASP A 282 5.58 16.29 10.05
N TYR A 283 5.21 15.12 9.54
CA TYR A 283 4.58 14.98 8.24
C TYR A 283 3.31 15.84 8.12
N ARG A 284 2.37 15.74 9.06
CA ARG A 284 1.12 16.53 9.05
C ARG A 284 1.38 18.04 9.14
N ARG A 285 2.51 18.49 9.67
CA ARG A 285 2.88 19.92 9.69
C ARG A 285 3.34 20.40 8.32
N VAL A 286 4.11 19.59 7.60
CA VAL A 286 4.67 19.98 6.29
C VAL A 286 3.73 19.69 5.12
N SER A 287 2.84 18.71 5.25
CA SER A 287 1.93 18.27 4.18
C SER A 287 0.61 19.05 4.11
N ARG A 288 0.34 19.89 5.12
CA ARG A 288 -0.79 20.82 5.11
C ARG A 288 -0.57 21.90 4.06
N THR A 289 -1.35 21.84 3.00
CA THR A 289 -1.60 23.00 2.14
C THR A 289 -2.72 23.81 2.78
N TYR A 290 -2.41 24.98 3.33
CA TYR A 290 -3.44 25.99 3.54
C TYR A 290 -3.83 26.52 2.17
N ASP A 291 -5.07 26.27 1.77
CA ASP A 291 -5.66 27.02 0.67
C ASP A 291 -5.90 28.43 1.22
N GLU A 292 -4.96 29.35 1.01
CA GLU A 292 -5.10 30.76 1.44
C GLU A 292 -6.20 31.51 0.66
N SER A 293 -6.89 30.82 -0.26
CA SER A 293 -7.95 31.35 -1.13
C SER A 293 -9.39 31.01 -0.73
N ALA A 294 -9.63 30.46 0.47
CA ALA A 294 -10.98 30.19 0.99
C ALA A 294 -11.55 31.33 1.85
#